data_AF-A0A5T2Q114-F1
#
_entry.id   AF-A0A5T2Q114-F1
#
_cell.length_a   1.000
_cell.length_b   1.000
_cell.length_c   1.000
_cell.angle_alpha   90.00
_cell.angle_beta   90.00
_cell.angle_gamma   90.00
#
_symmetry.space_group_name_H-M   'P 1'
#
loop_
_entity.id
_entity.type
_entity.pdbx_description
1 polymer ?
#
loop_
_entity_poly.entity_id
_entity_poly.type
_entity_poly.pdbx_seq_one_letter_code
_entity_poly.pdbx_strand_id
1 'polypeptide(L)'
;MLPAFSNCGAAGKSRIKHEIKLGNSKKNRALPNERSRVFILNERDINNIRKSLITYHYKVNGDTIKKTLERHIDLYFRDEIKTANLENRAPYVPSLKQFSYWNKKLFTKDFSINKKNTKKEIDLKMRALLGSVANTTVLPGDVFEIDSTVADVHLISSLNRRKVIGRPTIYTVVDRATRMIVGLHVSLYHASWRAARQALANCFMPKKEYCRLFGISITDDDWPCSHIPLTLMCDNGEMIGLKPQEEMTPLTKLEFAPVGRGDRKSIVERCFGILNDEVIHRLIGTTRRGKIVKGEPTPQSRACLTIQEVTSLLIREILAHNQRTYEELAYINPLLIENDLVISPKNSWMISLKHGRFSARAVGADEVIARLLIPVNANITAGGIQYNNLFYECDPEIASGVRVFGRTTCEARIDDNCVDYIYVRFDKNSIFKKHYLLKKR
;
A
#
# COMPACT_ATOMS: atom_id res chain seq x y z
N MET A 1 39.65 -43.36 29.49
CA MET A 1 38.18 -43.17 29.44
C MET A 1 37.81 -42.09 30.45
N LEU A 2 37.04 -41.07 30.06
CA LEU A 2 36.67 -39.97 30.97
C LEU A 2 35.75 -40.48 32.11
N PRO A 3 36.01 -40.18 33.40
CA PRO A 3 35.36 -40.83 34.56
C PRO A 3 33.87 -40.52 34.78
N ALA A 4 33.20 -39.82 33.86
CA ALA A 4 31.85 -39.31 34.06
C ALA A 4 30.90 -39.52 32.86
N PHE A 5 31.25 -40.39 31.89
CA PHE A 5 30.41 -40.64 30.72
C PHE A 5 29.00 -41.16 31.09
N SER A 6 28.90 -41.96 32.15
CA SER A 6 27.62 -42.43 32.72
C SER A 6 26.74 -41.31 33.29
N ASN A 7 27.33 -40.16 33.60
CA ASN A 7 26.67 -38.96 34.11
C ASN A 7 26.48 -37.87 33.04
N CYS A 8 26.91 -38.10 31.81
CA CYS A 8 26.67 -37.17 30.71
C CYS A 8 25.18 -37.12 30.35
N GLY A 9 24.63 -35.91 30.24
CA GLY A 9 23.22 -35.70 29.89
C GLY A 9 22.90 -36.27 28.50
N ALA A 10 21.79 -37.01 28.40
CA ALA A 10 21.29 -37.53 27.13
C ALA A 10 20.60 -36.40 26.33
N ALA A 11 21.39 -35.53 25.70
CA ALA A 11 20.88 -34.49 24.81
C ALA A 11 20.02 -35.12 23.70
N GLY A 12 18.77 -34.65 23.57
CA GLY A 12 17.83 -35.11 22.54
C GLY A 12 16.95 -36.32 22.89
N LYS A 13 17.19 -37.05 24.00
CA LYS A 13 16.34 -38.20 24.41
C LYS A 13 15.34 -37.80 25.50
N SER A 14 14.05 -38.10 25.31
CA SER A 14 13.03 -37.86 26.35
C SER A 14 13.10 -38.94 27.44
N ARG A 15 13.36 -38.53 28.69
CA ARG A 15 13.16 -39.38 29.87
C ARG A 15 11.85 -38.99 30.52
N ILE A 16 10.84 -39.86 30.48
CA ILE A 16 9.64 -39.75 31.31
C ILE A 16 9.90 -40.71 32.49
N LYS A 17 10.23 -40.18 33.67
CA LYS A 17 10.24 -40.97 34.91
C LYS A 17 8.97 -40.63 35.67
N HIS A 18 8.13 -41.63 35.92
CA HIS A 18 6.78 -41.46 36.45
C HIS A 18 6.74 -41.18 37.96
N GLU A 19 7.85 -41.39 38.68
CA GLU A 19 7.85 -41.43 40.15
C GLU A 19 8.80 -40.41 40.81
N ILE A 20 9.78 -39.87 40.09
CA ILE A 20 10.82 -39.02 40.68
C ILE A 20 11.00 -37.74 39.85
N LYS A 21 11.00 -36.60 40.54
CA LYS A 21 11.27 -35.28 39.96
C LYS A 21 12.63 -35.26 39.23
N LEU A 22 12.63 -34.75 38.00
CA LEU A 22 13.84 -34.50 37.23
C LEU A 22 14.36 -33.07 37.46
N GLY A 23 15.67 -32.92 37.70
CA GLY A 23 16.36 -31.64 37.88
C GLY A 23 16.58 -31.22 39.34
N ASN A 24 17.47 -30.25 39.54
CA ASN A 24 17.94 -29.85 40.88
C ASN A 24 16.80 -29.33 41.78
N SER A 25 16.77 -29.75 43.05
CA SER A 25 15.85 -29.21 44.05
C SER A 25 16.32 -27.80 44.46
N LYS A 26 15.42 -26.82 44.38
CA LYS A 26 15.74 -25.46 44.84
C LYS A 26 15.65 -25.45 46.38
N LYS A 27 16.78 -25.25 47.06
CA LYS A 27 16.81 -24.98 48.52
C LYS A 27 16.14 -23.63 48.83
N ASN A 28 15.37 -23.58 49.91
CA ASN A 28 14.64 -22.38 50.33
C ASN A 28 15.61 -21.31 50.85
N ARG A 29 15.39 -20.03 50.49
CA ARG A 29 16.10 -18.89 51.08
C ARG A 29 15.20 -17.95 51.90
N ALA A 30 13.87 -18.13 51.90
CA ALA A 30 12.97 -17.38 52.79
C ALA A 30 11.58 -18.04 52.90
N LEU A 31 11.13 -18.21 54.14
CA LEU A 31 9.77 -18.52 54.64
C LEU A 31 9.22 -19.97 54.52
N PRO A 32 8.55 -20.49 55.58
CA PRO A 32 7.97 -21.83 55.66
C PRO A 32 6.52 -21.89 55.18
N ASN A 33 6.20 -21.32 54.00
CA ASN A 33 4.93 -21.65 53.35
C ASN A 33 5.13 -22.93 52.54
N GLU A 34 4.34 -23.97 52.83
CA GLU A 34 4.33 -25.22 52.07
C GLU A 34 4.14 -24.92 50.58
N ARG A 35 5.17 -25.18 49.77
CA ARG A 35 5.04 -25.06 48.32
C ARG A 35 4.05 -26.11 47.82
N SER A 36 3.23 -25.74 46.84
CA SER A 36 2.41 -26.70 46.11
C SER A 36 3.27 -27.87 45.61
N ARG A 37 2.74 -29.09 45.77
CA ARG A 37 3.39 -30.29 45.24
C ARG A 37 3.64 -30.10 43.74
N VAL A 38 4.86 -30.39 43.28
CA VAL A 38 5.21 -30.22 41.87
C VAL A 38 4.44 -31.25 41.05
N PHE A 39 3.59 -30.79 40.14
CA PHE A 39 2.82 -31.67 39.27
C PHE A 39 3.73 -32.53 38.40
N ILE A 40 3.63 -33.86 38.50
CA ILE A 40 4.38 -34.81 37.68
C ILE A 40 3.51 -35.14 36.46
N LEU A 41 3.93 -34.66 35.29
CA LEU A 41 3.22 -34.90 34.02
C LEU A 41 3.40 -36.34 33.54
N ASN A 42 2.29 -37.02 33.27
CA ASN A 42 2.27 -38.31 32.58
C ASN A 42 1.95 -38.13 31.07
N GLU A 43 1.92 -39.23 30.31
CA GLU A 43 1.65 -39.19 28.87
C GLU A 43 0.24 -38.68 28.53
N ARG A 44 -0.76 -39.01 29.35
CA ARG A 44 -2.13 -38.51 29.19
C ARG A 44 -2.19 -37.00 29.35
N ASP A 45 -1.47 -36.45 30.34
CA ASP A 45 -1.41 -35.00 30.57
C ASP A 45 -0.71 -34.29 29.42
N ILE A 46 0.39 -34.86 28.90
CA ILE A 46 1.10 -34.31 27.72
C ILE A 46 0.17 -34.31 26.51
N ASN A 47 -0.62 -35.36 26.30
CA ASN A 47 -1.60 -35.42 25.21
C ASN A 47 -2.73 -34.39 25.40
N ASN A 48 -3.21 -34.21 26.63
CA ASN A 48 -4.20 -33.18 26.96
C ASN A 48 -3.64 -31.76 26.72
N ILE A 49 -2.38 -31.51 27.09
CA ILE A 49 -1.68 -30.24 26.79
C ILE A 49 -1.61 -30.03 25.26
N ARG A 50 -1.24 -31.07 24.49
CA ARG A 50 -1.21 -31.01 23.02
C ARG A 50 -2.57 -30.61 22.46
N LYS A 51 -3.66 -31.25 22.92
CA LYS A 51 -5.03 -30.94 22.50
C LYS A 51 -5.42 -29.50 22.83
N SER A 52 -5.20 -29.04 24.06
CA SER A 52 -5.50 -27.65 24.45
C SER A 52 -4.73 -26.63 23.62
N LEU A 53 -3.46 -26.88 23.33
CA LEU A 53 -2.64 -26.00 22.49
C LEU A 53 -3.16 -25.94 21.05
N ILE A 54 -3.53 -27.06 20.44
CA ILE A 54 -4.10 -27.07 19.08
C ILE A 54 -5.45 -26.34 19.03
N THR A 55 -6.32 -26.58 20.01
CA THR A 55 -7.70 -26.05 20.02
C THR A 55 -7.77 -24.56 20.33
N TYR A 56 -6.94 -24.07 21.26
CA TYR A 56 -7.05 -22.69 21.77
C TYR A 56 -5.90 -21.79 21.35
N HIS A 57 -4.66 -22.30 21.27
CA HIS A 57 -3.46 -21.49 21.03
C HIS A 57 -3.07 -21.40 19.55
N TYR A 58 -3.11 -22.52 18.81
CA TYR A 58 -2.64 -22.62 17.43
C TYR A 58 -3.77 -22.43 16.41
N LYS A 59 -4.31 -21.22 16.38
CA LYS A 59 -5.29 -20.74 15.39
C LYS A 59 -5.07 -19.26 15.13
N VAL A 60 -5.62 -18.76 14.01
CA VAL A 60 -5.67 -17.32 13.73
C VAL A 60 -6.43 -16.63 14.87
N ASN A 61 -5.83 -15.60 15.47
CA ASN A 61 -6.32 -14.94 16.70
C ASN A 61 -6.48 -15.88 17.91
N GLY A 62 -5.63 -16.90 18.02
CA GLY A 62 -5.60 -17.83 19.15
C GLY A 62 -5.26 -17.18 20.49
N ASP A 63 -5.58 -17.88 21.56
CA ASP A 63 -5.30 -17.45 22.93
C ASP A 63 -3.80 -17.30 23.20
N THR A 64 -3.49 -16.46 24.18
CA THR A 64 -2.21 -16.45 24.90
C THR A 64 -1.90 -17.81 25.55
N ILE A 65 -0.62 -18.17 25.73
CA ILE A 65 -0.22 -19.43 26.41
C ILE A 65 -0.81 -19.48 27.82
N LYS A 66 -0.83 -18.35 28.54
CA LYS A 66 -1.41 -18.23 29.88
C LYS A 66 -2.91 -18.52 29.86
N LYS A 67 -3.63 -17.89 28.94
CA LYS A 67 -5.09 -18.08 28.79
C LYS A 67 -5.44 -19.50 28.35
N THR A 68 -4.60 -20.11 27.51
CA THR A 68 -4.74 -21.51 27.11
C THR A 68 -4.53 -22.45 28.29
N LEU A 69 -3.60 -22.14 29.19
CA LEU A 69 -3.39 -22.90 30.42
C LEU A 69 -4.60 -22.80 31.36
N GLU A 70 -5.16 -21.60 31.54
CA GLU A 70 -6.38 -21.41 32.35
C GLU A 70 -7.52 -22.30 31.82
N ARG A 71 -7.77 -22.28 30.51
CA ARG A 71 -8.75 -23.17 29.86
C ARG A 71 -8.40 -24.66 30.02
N HIS A 72 -7.13 -25.02 29.91
CA HIS A 72 -6.67 -26.40 30.10
C HIS A 72 -6.95 -26.89 31.53
N ILE A 73 -6.68 -26.05 32.52
CA ILE A 73 -6.96 -26.33 33.93
C ILE A 73 -8.47 -26.49 34.16
N ASP A 74 -9.30 -25.58 33.61
CA ASP A 74 -10.76 -25.66 33.74
C ASP A 74 -11.39 -26.90 33.09
N LEU A 75 -10.72 -27.47 32.08
CA LEU A 75 -11.18 -28.65 31.34
C LEU A 75 -10.75 -29.96 31.99
N TYR A 76 -9.49 -30.06 32.42
CA TYR A 76 -8.89 -31.33 32.85
C TYR A 76 -8.67 -31.43 34.36
N PHE A 77 -8.74 -30.32 35.09
CA PHE A 77 -8.40 -30.26 36.52
C PHE A 77 -9.48 -29.57 37.36
N ARG A 78 -10.71 -29.44 36.85
CA ARG A 78 -11.82 -28.78 37.55
C ARG A 78 -12.11 -29.40 38.92
N ASP A 79 -12.17 -30.73 38.99
CA ASP A 79 -12.50 -31.42 40.23
C ASP A 79 -11.35 -31.32 41.24
N GLU A 80 -10.11 -31.36 40.76
CA GLU A 80 -8.92 -31.13 41.60
C GLU A 80 -8.91 -29.72 42.20
N ILE A 81 -9.33 -28.69 41.45
CA ILE A 81 -9.46 -27.32 42.00
C ILE A 81 -10.52 -27.28 43.10
N LYS A 82 -11.67 -27.92 42.89
CA LYS A 82 -12.74 -27.99 43.91
C LYS A 82 -12.23 -28.66 45.18
N THR A 83 -11.59 -29.82 45.05
CA THR A 83 -11.04 -30.58 46.19
C THR A 83 -9.95 -29.78 46.92
N ALA A 84 -9.03 -29.15 46.18
CA ALA A 84 -7.97 -28.34 46.77
C ALA A 84 -8.51 -27.15 47.57
N ASN A 85 -9.57 -26.49 47.09
CA ASN A 85 -10.23 -25.41 47.81
C ASN A 85 -10.92 -25.90 49.09
N LEU A 86 -11.59 -27.06 49.05
CA LEU A 86 -12.22 -27.67 50.23
C LEU A 86 -11.18 -28.07 51.29
N GLU A 87 -10.04 -28.58 50.85
CA GLU A 87 -8.92 -29.00 51.71
C GLU A 87 -7.97 -27.84 52.09
N ASN A 88 -8.30 -26.60 51.70
CA ASN A 88 -7.49 -25.40 51.90
C ASN A 88 -6.01 -25.56 51.52
N ARG A 89 -5.75 -26.24 50.40
CA ARG A 89 -4.41 -26.49 49.85
C ARG A 89 -4.26 -25.91 48.46
N ALA A 90 -3.02 -25.74 48.03
CA ALA A 90 -2.76 -25.38 46.64
C ALA A 90 -3.18 -26.52 45.68
N PRO A 91 -3.78 -26.21 44.52
CA PRO A 91 -4.21 -27.21 43.55
C PRO A 91 -3.00 -27.90 42.91
N TYR A 92 -3.11 -29.21 42.72
CA TYR A 92 -2.09 -30.05 42.09
C TYR A 92 -2.31 -30.05 40.57
N VAL A 93 -1.78 -29.02 39.90
CA VAL A 93 -1.97 -28.80 38.45
C VAL A 93 -0.67 -28.43 37.73
N PRO A 94 -0.59 -28.64 36.40
CA PRO A 94 0.56 -28.25 35.61
C PRO A 94 0.88 -26.75 35.73
N SER A 95 2.15 -26.43 36.00
CA SER A 95 2.59 -25.04 36.04
C SER A 95 2.72 -24.43 34.65
N LEU A 96 2.63 -23.09 34.54
CA LEU A 96 2.87 -22.36 33.30
C LEU A 96 4.24 -22.68 32.66
N LYS A 97 5.25 -22.94 33.49
CA LYS A 97 6.58 -23.33 33.00
C LYS A 97 6.55 -24.69 32.32
N GLN A 98 5.87 -25.68 32.91
CA GLN A 98 5.72 -27.01 32.32
C GLN A 98 4.88 -26.96 31.04
N PHE A 99 3.79 -26.20 31.05
CA PHE A 99 2.94 -26.01 29.88
C PHE A 99 3.71 -25.34 28.72
N SER A 100 4.48 -24.29 29.03
CA SER A 100 5.33 -23.59 28.05
C SER A 100 6.48 -24.47 27.54
N TYR A 101 7.05 -25.32 28.38
CA TYR A 101 8.09 -26.28 28.00
C TYR A 101 7.55 -27.29 26.98
N TRP A 102 6.40 -27.90 27.26
CA TRP A 102 5.77 -28.85 26.34
C TRP A 102 5.27 -28.17 25.07
N ASN A 103 4.82 -26.92 25.13
CA ASN A 103 4.51 -26.16 23.92
C ASN A 103 5.72 -26.07 22.96
N LYS A 104 6.91 -25.74 23.47
CA LYS A 104 8.15 -25.67 22.66
C LYS A 104 8.64 -27.04 22.19
N LYS A 105 8.35 -28.09 22.95
CA LYS A 105 8.81 -29.45 22.67
C LYS A 105 7.90 -30.20 21.67
N LEU A 106 6.59 -29.94 21.72
CA LEU A 106 5.60 -30.62 20.88
C LEU A 106 5.44 -29.97 19.51
N PHE A 107 5.74 -28.68 19.37
CA PHE A 107 5.47 -27.91 18.16
C PHE A 107 6.71 -27.17 17.69
N THR A 108 6.99 -27.24 16.39
CA THR A 108 8.06 -26.48 15.74
C THR A 108 7.64 -25.03 15.52
N LYS A 109 8.62 -24.15 15.28
CA LYS A 109 8.35 -22.75 14.90
C LYS A 109 7.51 -22.67 13.61
N ASP A 110 7.82 -23.50 12.63
CA ASP A 110 7.08 -23.53 11.35
C ASP A 110 5.63 -23.95 11.54
N PHE A 111 5.37 -24.95 12.40
CA PHE A 111 4.01 -25.32 12.76
C PHE A 111 3.25 -24.15 13.40
N SER A 112 3.90 -23.42 14.32
CA SER A 112 3.32 -22.23 14.94
C SER A 112 3.00 -21.14 13.92
N ILE A 113 3.93 -20.86 13.00
CA ILE A 113 3.76 -19.84 11.95
C ILE A 113 2.58 -20.21 11.06
N ASN A 114 2.55 -21.45 10.57
CA ASN A 114 1.52 -21.93 9.64
C ASN A 114 0.12 -22.00 10.25
N LYS A 115 -0.01 -22.26 11.56
CA LYS A 115 -1.31 -22.34 12.23
C LYS A 115 -1.84 -21.01 12.76
N LYS A 116 -0.96 -20.07 13.09
CA LYS A 116 -1.35 -18.77 13.66
C LYS A 116 -1.55 -17.67 12.62
N ASN A 117 -1.00 -17.83 11.44
CA ASN A 117 -1.08 -16.83 10.38
C ASN A 117 -1.86 -17.38 9.20
N THR A 118 -2.51 -16.49 8.45
CA THR A 118 -3.12 -16.87 7.18
C THR A 118 -2.05 -17.14 6.12
N LYS A 119 -2.35 -17.96 5.11
CA LYS A 119 -1.45 -18.18 3.97
C LYS A 119 -1.00 -16.85 3.34
N LYS A 120 -1.93 -15.91 3.20
CA LYS A 120 -1.67 -14.54 2.73
C LYS A 120 -0.64 -13.80 3.61
N GLU A 121 -0.76 -13.86 4.93
CA GLU A 121 0.20 -13.21 5.84
C GLU A 121 1.58 -13.87 5.81
N ILE A 122 1.63 -15.20 5.66
CA ILE A 122 2.89 -15.94 5.56
C ILE A 122 3.62 -15.54 4.27
N ASP A 123 2.92 -15.58 3.14
CA ASP A 123 3.46 -15.24 1.82
C ASP A 123 3.92 -13.77 1.75
N LEU A 124 3.20 -12.85 2.41
CA LEU A 124 3.52 -11.42 2.42
C LEU A 124 4.61 -11.03 3.43
N LYS A 125 4.58 -11.55 4.68
CA LYS A 125 5.37 -11.02 5.80
C LYS A 125 6.45 -11.96 6.33
N MET A 126 6.34 -13.27 6.07
CA MET A 126 7.16 -14.29 6.74
C MET A 126 7.93 -15.19 5.78
N ARG A 127 7.91 -14.88 4.47
CA ARG A 127 8.73 -15.59 3.48
C ARG A 127 10.22 -15.41 3.77
N ALA A 128 11.01 -16.42 3.40
CA ALA A 128 12.44 -16.23 3.28
C ALA A 128 12.69 -15.06 2.32
N LEU A 129 13.49 -14.09 2.76
CA LEU A 129 14.12 -13.12 1.88
C LEU A 129 15.18 -13.89 1.06
N LEU A 130 14.74 -14.81 0.19
CA LEU A 130 15.53 -15.21 -0.98
C LEU A 130 15.90 -13.88 -1.62
N GLY A 131 17.20 -13.61 -1.63
CA GLY A 131 17.77 -12.27 -1.54
C GLY A 131 16.99 -11.21 -2.31
N SER A 132 17.00 -9.99 -1.79
CA SER A 132 16.86 -8.80 -2.61
C SER A 132 18.01 -8.79 -3.63
N VAL A 133 17.96 -9.69 -4.60
CA VAL A 133 18.64 -9.51 -5.86
C VAL A 133 17.86 -8.36 -6.44
N ALA A 134 18.36 -7.15 -6.19
CA ALA A 134 18.13 -5.99 -7.03
C ALA A 134 17.91 -6.53 -8.44
N ASN A 135 16.69 -6.45 -8.95
CA ASN A 135 16.32 -7.12 -10.20
C ASN A 135 17.00 -6.33 -11.33
N THR A 136 18.31 -6.52 -11.49
CA THR A 136 19.24 -5.76 -12.35
C THR A 136 18.93 -5.94 -13.84
N THR A 137 18.04 -6.88 -14.14
CA THR A 137 17.52 -7.15 -15.49
C THR A 137 16.43 -6.18 -15.91
N VAL A 138 15.77 -5.49 -14.97
CA VAL A 138 14.69 -4.54 -15.27
C VAL A 138 15.29 -3.18 -15.58
N LEU A 139 15.10 -2.71 -16.81
CA LEU A 139 15.49 -1.37 -17.23
C LEU A 139 14.42 -0.34 -16.82
N PRO A 140 14.82 0.91 -16.58
CA PRO A 140 13.88 2.01 -16.45
C PRO A 140 12.92 2.07 -17.64
N GLY A 141 11.63 2.19 -17.36
CA GLY A 141 10.59 2.16 -18.38
C GLY A 141 10.07 0.77 -18.76
N ASP A 142 10.66 -0.32 -18.27
CA ASP A 142 10.12 -1.66 -18.52
C ASP A 142 8.76 -1.85 -17.85
N VAL A 143 8.69 -1.51 -16.56
CA VAL A 143 7.50 -1.74 -15.75
C VAL A 143 7.21 -0.52 -14.91
N PHE A 144 6.04 0.09 -15.15
CA PHE A 144 5.45 1.03 -14.20
C PHE A 144 4.41 0.30 -13.36
N GLU A 145 4.43 0.56 -12.06
CA GLU A 145 3.42 0.08 -11.13
C GLU A 145 2.46 1.23 -10.80
N ILE A 146 1.16 1.00 -10.99
CA ILE A 146 0.11 1.93 -10.54
C ILE A 146 -0.64 1.33 -9.35
N ASP A 147 -0.82 2.15 -8.33
CA ASP A 147 -1.60 1.81 -7.15
C ASP A 147 -2.49 2.97 -6.73
N SER A 148 -3.60 2.62 -6.10
CA SER A 148 -4.54 3.59 -5.53
C SER A 148 -4.78 3.27 -4.06
N THR A 149 -4.98 4.29 -3.24
CA THR A 149 -5.40 4.09 -1.86
C THR A 149 -6.18 5.29 -1.36
N VAL A 150 -7.20 5.03 -0.54
CA VAL A 150 -7.95 6.07 0.16
C VAL A 150 -7.06 6.69 1.24
N ALA A 151 -6.70 7.96 1.08
CA ALA A 151 -5.80 8.66 1.99
C ALA A 151 -6.42 8.80 3.38
N ASP A 152 -5.61 8.66 4.43
CA ASP A 152 -6.00 8.82 5.82
C ASP A 152 -6.16 10.30 6.23
N VAL A 153 -6.83 11.12 5.42
CA VAL A 153 -7.06 12.55 5.71
C VAL A 153 -8.44 12.99 5.21
N HIS A 154 -9.16 13.75 6.03
CA HIS A 154 -10.42 14.39 5.63
C HIS A 154 -10.15 15.75 5.00
N LEU A 155 -10.85 16.02 3.89
CA LEU A 155 -10.76 17.27 3.14
C LEU A 155 -11.96 18.17 3.42
N ILE A 156 -11.76 19.46 3.24
CA ILE A 156 -12.80 20.48 3.23
C ILE A 156 -13.02 21.02 1.81
N SER A 157 -14.20 21.59 1.56
CA SER A 157 -14.50 22.26 0.29
C SER A 157 -13.71 23.57 0.16
N SER A 158 -13.15 23.82 -1.02
CA SER A 158 -12.57 25.13 -1.36
C SER A 158 -13.63 26.24 -1.43
N LEU A 159 -14.87 25.90 -1.78
CA LEU A 159 -16.00 26.84 -1.84
C LEU A 159 -16.58 27.16 -0.46
N ASN A 160 -16.54 26.20 0.46
CA ASN A 160 -16.97 26.39 1.84
C ASN A 160 -16.05 25.61 2.78
N ARG A 161 -15.08 26.30 3.37
CA ARG A 161 -14.07 25.70 4.26
C ARG A 161 -14.64 25.07 5.54
N ARG A 162 -15.91 25.34 5.88
CA ARG A 162 -16.61 24.69 7.01
C ARG A 162 -17.19 23.33 6.65
N LYS A 163 -17.28 22.98 5.36
CA LYS A 163 -17.89 21.74 4.88
C LYS A 163 -16.81 20.70 4.60
N VAL A 164 -16.82 19.61 5.36
CA VAL A 164 -16.03 18.41 5.11
C VAL A 164 -16.61 17.67 3.90
N ILE A 165 -15.76 17.28 2.95
CA ILE A 165 -16.15 16.64 1.67
C ILE A 165 -15.69 15.18 1.54
N GLY A 166 -15.09 14.63 2.60
CA GLY A 166 -14.69 13.22 2.65
C GLY A 166 -13.19 13.02 2.54
N ARG A 167 -12.77 11.82 2.14
CA ARG A 167 -11.37 11.40 2.02
C ARG A 167 -11.03 11.17 0.54
N PRO A 168 -9.86 11.61 0.06
CA PRO A 168 -9.50 11.43 -1.33
C PRO A 168 -8.93 10.03 -1.57
N THR A 169 -9.03 9.56 -2.81
CA THR A 169 -8.25 8.43 -3.34
C THR A 169 -7.01 9.00 -4.00
N ILE A 170 -5.82 8.57 -3.57
CA ILE A 170 -4.55 8.96 -4.18
C ILE A 170 -4.09 7.84 -5.09
N TYR A 171 -3.71 8.20 -6.30
CA TYR A 171 -3.08 7.35 -7.29
C TYR A 171 -1.63 7.71 -7.43
N THR A 172 -0.76 6.71 -7.40
CA THR A 172 0.67 6.87 -7.65
C THR A 172 1.13 5.90 -8.71
N VAL A 173 1.95 6.40 -9.65
CA VAL A 173 2.63 5.59 -10.65
C VAL A 173 4.12 5.63 -10.37
N VAL A 174 4.77 4.47 -10.31
CA VAL A 174 6.18 4.35 -9.95
C VAL A 174 6.91 3.50 -10.97
N ASP A 175 8.07 3.98 -11.43
CA ASP A 175 8.96 3.16 -12.24
C ASP A 175 9.67 2.13 -11.38
N ARG A 176 9.54 0.86 -11.76
CA ARG A 176 10.10 -0.26 -11.02
C ARG A 176 11.62 -0.13 -10.92
N ALA A 177 12.36 0.10 -11.99
CA ALA A 177 13.83 0.04 -11.94
C ALA A 177 14.45 1.18 -11.10
N THR A 178 13.96 2.41 -11.26
CA THR A 178 14.53 3.61 -10.64
C THR A 178 13.90 3.98 -9.30
N ARG A 179 12.77 3.38 -8.93
CA ARG A 179 11.93 3.77 -7.77
C ARG A 179 11.40 5.21 -7.87
N MET A 180 11.50 5.83 -9.04
CA MET A 180 11.04 7.19 -9.28
C MET A 180 9.51 7.20 -9.33
N ILE A 181 8.89 8.13 -8.61
CA ILE A 181 7.46 8.37 -8.75
C ILE A 181 7.27 9.16 -10.04
N VAL A 182 6.63 8.53 -11.02
CA VAL A 182 6.49 9.03 -12.38
C VAL A 182 5.12 9.61 -12.68
N GLY A 183 4.12 9.41 -11.82
CA GLY A 183 2.80 10.01 -11.97
C GLY A 183 2.02 10.11 -10.66
N LEU A 184 1.12 11.09 -10.58
CA LEU A 184 0.24 11.35 -9.44
C LEU A 184 -1.16 11.76 -9.92
N HIS A 185 -2.19 11.30 -9.21
CA HIS A 185 -3.49 11.95 -9.23
C HIS A 185 -4.18 11.83 -7.86
N VAL A 186 -4.90 12.86 -7.45
CA VAL A 186 -5.68 12.87 -6.21
C VAL A 186 -7.14 13.11 -6.59
N SER A 187 -8.01 12.17 -6.24
CA SER A 187 -9.41 12.18 -6.65
C SER A 187 -10.35 12.19 -5.46
N LEU A 188 -11.50 12.87 -5.59
CA LEU A 188 -12.63 12.71 -4.67
C LEU A 188 -13.50 11.49 -5.01
N TYR A 189 -13.29 10.89 -6.19
CA TYR A 189 -13.95 9.67 -6.55
C TYR A 189 -13.29 8.48 -5.86
N HIS A 190 -14.07 7.41 -5.68
CA HIS A 190 -13.50 6.12 -5.36
C HIS A 190 -12.60 5.63 -6.49
N ALA A 191 -11.70 4.73 -6.10
CA ALA A 191 -11.07 3.71 -6.92
C ALA A 191 -11.83 3.42 -8.24
N SER A 192 -11.36 3.96 -9.38
CA SER A 192 -12.03 3.82 -10.67
C SER A 192 -11.11 4.11 -11.87
N TRP A 193 -11.47 3.55 -13.04
CA TRP A 193 -10.80 3.84 -14.30
C TRP A 193 -10.76 5.34 -14.64
N ARG A 194 -11.77 6.13 -14.23
CA ARG A 194 -11.81 7.58 -14.44
C ARG A 194 -10.68 8.30 -13.69
N ALA A 195 -10.35 7.87 -12.48
CA ALA A 195 -9.26 8.46 -11.71
C ALA A 195 -7.89 7.89 -12.16
N ALA A 196 -7.82 6.59 -12.47
CA ALA A 196 -6.60 5.96 -12.96
C ALA A 196 -6.08 6.59 -14.27
N ARG A 197 -6.95 6.86 -15.25
CA ARG A 197 -6.57 7.53 -16.50
C ARG A 197 -5.97 8.91 -16.28
N GLN A 198 -6.37 9.65 -15.23
CA GLN A 198 -5.80 10.95 -14.91
C GLN A 198 -4.38 10.82 -14.35
N ALA A 199 -4.14 9.81 -13.53
CA ALA A 199 -2.79 9.49 -13.05
C ALA A 199 -1.86 9.10 -14.20
N LEU A 200 -2.38 8.34 -15.18
CA LEU A 200 -1.65 7.94 -16.38
C LEU A 200 -1.43 9.12 -17.35
N ALA A 201 -2.44 9.97 -17.54
CA ALA A 201 -2.30 11.20 -18.32
C ALA A 201 -1.22 12.11 -17.72
N ASN A 202 -1.23 12.29 -16.39
CA ASN A 202 -0.15 12.94 -15.68
C ASN A 202 1.18 12.23 -15.96
N CYS A 203 1.27 10.91 -15.79
CA CYS A 203 2.49 10.13 -16.01
C CYS A 203 3.10 10.29 -17.41
N PHE A 204 2.26 10.36 -18.44
CA PHE A 204 2.69 10.34 -19.85
C PHE A 204 2.90 11.73 -20.45
N MET A 205 2.44 12.80 -19.80
CA MET A 205 2.65 14.18 -20.25
C MET A 205 3.71 14.89 -19.41
N PRO A 206 4.30 16.01 -19.89
CA PRO A 206 5.16 16.88 -19.09
C PRO A 206 4.44 17.43 -17.84
N LYS A 207 5.16 17.52 -16.72
CA LYS A 207 4.56 17.80 -15.39
C LYS A 207 4.47 19.28 -15.07
N LYS A 208 5.09 20.13 -15.88
CA LYS A 208 5.15 21.58 -15.68
C LYS A 208 3.76 22.21 -15.56
N GLU A 209 2.88 21.98 -16.55
CA GLU A 209 1.53 22.53 -16.52
C GLU A 209 0.68 21.94 -15.39
N TYR A 210 0.83 20.64 -15.12
CA TYR A 210 0.15 20.00 -13.99
C TYR A 210 0.56 20.62 -12.65
N CYS A 211 1.86 20.80 -12.40
CA CYS A 211 2.36 21.41 -11.16
C CYS A 211 1.90 22.86 -11.01
N ARG A 212 1.81 23.60 -12.13
CA ARG A 212 1.31 24.98 -12.15
C ARG A 212 -0.13 25.09 -11.62
N LEU A 213 -1.00 24.12 -11.91
CA LEU A 213 -2.37 24.08 -11.37
C LEU A 213 -2.40 24.05 -9.83
N PHE A 214 -1.34 23.57 -9.19
CA PHE A 214 -1.21 23.47 -7.74
C PHE A 214 -0.21 24.47 -7.14
N GLY A 215 0.10 25.54 -7.89
CA GLY A 215 0.95 26.65 -7.45
C GLY A 215 2.44 26.27 -7.33
N ILE A 216 2.91 25.29 -8.09
CA ILE A 216 4.30 24.83 -8.08
C ILE A 216 4.91 25.06 -9.46
N SER A 217 6.01 25.81 -9.50
CA SER A 217 6.78 26.02 -10.72
C SER A 217 7.95 25.04 -10.75
N ILE A 218 8.09 24.32 -11.86
CA ILE A 218 9.18 23.39 -12.12
C ILE A 218 9.67 23.54 -13.56
N THR A 219 10.89 23.09 -13.80
CA THR A 219 11.44 22.80 -15.12
C THR A 219 11.16 21.34 -15.49
N ASP A 220 11.34 20.96 -16.76
CA ASP A 220 11.18 19.57 -17.16
C ASP A 220 12.24 18.66 -16.51
N ASP A 221 13.40 19.20 -16.15
CA ASP A 221 14.46 18.47 -15.43
C ASP A 221 14.09 18.14 -13.99
N ASP A 222 13.21 18.89 -13.34
CA ASP A 222 12.81 18.62 -11.95
C ASP A 222 11.98 17.34 -11.82
N TRP A 223 11.22 17.01 -12.85
CA TRP A 223 10.43 15.78 -12.93
C TRP A 223 10.49 15.18 -14.35
N PRO A 224 11.65 14.61 -14.76
CA PRO A 224 12.03 14.36 -16.15
C PRO A 224 11.41 13.08 -16.75
N CYS A 225 10.13 12.83 -16.47
CA CYS A 225 9.44 11.66 -16.98
C CYS A 225 8.12 12.06 -17.65
N SER A 226 7.99 11.76 -18.93
CA SER A 226 6.75 11.88 -19.72
C SER A 226 6.77 10.78 -20.78
N HIS A 227 6.77 9.53 -20.31
CA HIS A 227 6.99 8.34 -21.14
C HIS A 227 5.98 7.26 -20.83
N ILE A 228 5.71 6.41 -21.83
CA ILE A 228 4.86 5.25 -21.72
C ILE A 228 5.73 4.01 -21.52
N PRO A 229 5.49 3.21 -20.47
CA PRO A 229 6.30 2.03 -20.19
C PRO A 229 6.03 0.91 -21.20
N LEU A 230 6.90 -0.11 -21.21
CA LEU A 230 6.63 -1.34 -21.94
C LEU A 230 5.43 -2.09 -21.33
N THR A 231 5.41 -2.16 -20.00
CA THR A 231 4.35 -2.81 -19.23
C THR A 231 3.85 -1.89 -18.11
N LEU A 232 2.53 -1.78 -17.99
CA LEU A 232 1.86 -1.16 -16.86
C LEU A 232 1.28 -2.27 -15.98
N MET A 233 1.82 -2.39 -14.78
CA MET A 233 1.43 -3.33 -13.75
C MET A 233 0.38 -2.69 -12.83
N CYS A 234 -0.77 -3.32 -12.70
CA CYS A 234 -1.90 -2.77 -11.93
C CYS A 234 -2.61 -3.83 -11.07
N ASP A 235 -3.46 -3.35 -10.16
CA ASP A 235 -4.32 -4.21 -9.34
C ASP A 235 -5.58 -4.64 -10.09
N ASN A 236 -6.09 -5.81 -9.70
CA ASN A 236 -7.27 -6.44 -10.28
C ASN A 236 -8.59 -5.65 -10.08
N GLY A 237 -8.59 -4.51 -9.39
CA GLY A 237 -9.83 -3.78 -9.12
C GLY A 237 -10.23 -2.87 -10.28
N GLU A 238 -9.51 -1.77 -10.41
CA GLU A 238 -9.95 -0.58 -11.15
C GLU A 238 -9.62 -0.63 -12.64
N MET A 239 -8.62 -1.44 -12.98
CA MET A 239 -8.11 -1.64 -14.32
C MET A 239 -8.64 -2.92 -14.95
N ILE A 240 -9.41 -3.73 -14.20
CA ILE A 240 -10.14 -4.88 -14.76
C ILE A 240 -11.39 -4.38 -15.46
N GLY A 241 -11.32 -4.34 -16.79
CA GLY A 241 -12.44 -4.03 -17.66
C GLY A 241 -11.99 -3.89 -19.12
N LEU A 242 -12.93 -4.11 -20.04
CA LEU A 242 -12.70 -3.96 -21.48
C LEU A 242 -12.20 -2.56 -21.83
N LYS A 243 -12.79 -1.52 -21.23
CA LYS A 243 -12.44 -0.11 -21.51
C LYS A 243 -10.99 0.25 -21.13
N PRO A 244 -10.49 -0.02 -19.90
CA PRO A 244 -9.05 0.12 -19.61
C PRO A 244 -8.17 -0.64 -20.59
N GLN A 245 -8.54 -1.87 -20.96
CA GLN A 245 -7.76 -2.69 -21.87
C GLN A 245 -7.72 -2.12 -23.29
N GLU A 246 -8.85 -1.71 -23.85
CA GLU A 246 -8.94 -1.09 -25.18
C GLU A 246 -8.12 0.20 -25.30
N GLU A 247 -8.18 1.07 -24.30
CA GLU A 247 -7.45 2.36 -24.31
C GLU A 247 -5.95 2.18 -24.07
N MET A 248 -5.56 1.22 -23.23
CA MET A 248 -4.16 1.02 -22.86
C MET A 248 -3.39 0.09 -23.78
N THR A 249 -4.01 -0.94 -24.37
CA THR A 249 -3.33 -1.92 -25.23
C THR A 249 -2.49 -1.30 -26.35
N PRO A 250 -2.96 -0.25 -27.05
CA PRO A 250 -2.14 0.39 -28.08
C PRO A 250 -1.13 1.42 -27.51
N LEU A 251 -1.10 1.63 -26.19
CA LEU A 251 -0.07 2.42 -25.50
C LEU A 251 1.02 1.55 -24.86
N THR A 252 0.61 0.56 -24.05
CA THR A 252 1.46 -0.31 -23.23
C THR A 252 0.79 -1.66 -23.01
N LYS A 253 1.57 -2.70 -22.71
CA LYS A 253 1.02 -3.96 -22.21
C LYS A 253 0.43 -3.74 -20.81
N LEU A 254 -0.80 -4.22 -20.57
CA LEU A 254 -1.38 -4.29 -19.22
C LEU A 254 -1.05 -5.64 -18.58
N GLU A 255 -0.49 -5.61 -17.38
CA GLU A 255 -0.32 -6.80 -16.55
C GLU A 255 -1.00 -6.60 -15.20
N PHE A 256 -1.62 -7.68 -14.71
CA PHE A 256 -2.33 -7.68 -13.45
C PHE A 256 -1.58 -8.50 -12.41
N ALA A 257 -1.50 -7.97 -11.18
CA ALA A 257 -0.96 -8.74 -10.06
C ALA A 257 -1.84 -9.97 -9.79
N PRO A 258 -1.28 -11.20 -9.71
CA PRO A 258 -2.04 -12.38 -9.33
C PRO A 258 -2.71 -12.17 -7.97
N VAL A 259 -3.94 -12.67 -7.82
CA VAL A 259 -4.70 -12.52 -6.56
C VAL A 259 -3.89 -13.07 -5.38
N GLY A 260 -3.69 -12.24 -4.35
CA GLY A 260 -2.92 -12.61 -3.15
C GLY A 260 -1.40 -12.46 -3.29
N ARG A 261 -0.89 -11.95 -4.42
CA ARG A 261 0.55 -11.70 -4.67
C ARG A 261 0.87 -10.20 -4.74
N GLY A 262 0.57 -9.49 -3.65
CA GLY A 262 0.93 -8.06 -3.48
C GLY A 262 2.45 -7.82 -3.53
N ASP A 263 3.27 -8.86 -3.33
CA ASP A 263 4.72 -8.81 -3.48
C ASP A 263 5.18 -8.32 -4.87
N ARG A 264 4.37 -8.57 -5.92
CA ARG A 264 4.64 -8.09 -7.28
C ARG A 264 4.39 -6.58 -7.46
N LYS A 265 3.91 -5.86 -6.45
CA LYS A 265 3.73 -4.40 -6.41
C LYS A 265 4.36 -3.76 -5.16
N SER A 266 5.33 -4.46 -4.57
CA SER A 266 5.99 -4.03 -3.32
C SER A 266 6.67 -2.66 -3.43
N ILE A 267 6.99 -2.19 -4.63
CA ILE A 267 7.69 -0.92 -4.85
C ILE A 267 6.72 0.25 -4.79
N VAL A 268 5.61 0.21 -5.52
CA VAL A 268 4.59 1.26 -5.43
C VAL A 268 3.96 1.30 -4.04
N GLU A 269 3.72 0.14 -3.42
CA GLU A 269 3.21 0.07 -2.04
C GLU A 269 4.19 0.74 -1.05
N ARG A 270 5.50 0.51 -1.21
CA ARG A 270 6.53 1.15 -0.37
C ARG A 270 6.58 2.65 -0.60
N CYS A 271 6.55 3.11 -1.85
CA CYS A 271 6.58 4.54 -2.17
C CYS A 271 5.33 5.24 -1.63
N PHE A 272 4.16 4.61 -1.75
CA PHE A 272 2.92 5.12 -1.16
C PHE A 272 2.98 5.14 0.37
N GLY A 273 3.60 4.13 0.99
CA GLY A 273 3.92 4.13 2.42
C GLY A 273 4.73 5.35 2.84
N ILE A 274 5.78 5.69 2.08
CA ILE A 274 6.60 6.89 2.31
C ILE A 274 5.75 8.16 2.24
N LEU A 275 4.93 8.33 1.19
CA LEU A 275 4.04 9.50 1.08
C LEU A 275 3.04 9.61 2.24
N ASN A 276 2.53 8.48 2.74
CA ASN A 276 1.65 8.51 3.91
C ASN A 276 2.37 8.96 5.17
N ASP A 277 3.54 8.38 5.44
CA ASP A 277 4.26 8.61 6.69
C ASP A 277 4.90 10.03 6.71
N GLU A 278 5.38 10.52 5.56
CA GLU A 278 6.00 11.84 5.44
C GLU A 278 4.99 12.99 5.29
N VAL A 279 3.85 12.75 4.63
CA VAL A 279 2.84 13.78 4.36
C VAL A 279 1.56 13.49 5.13
N ILE A 280 0.80 12.48 4.71
CA ILE A 280 -0.62 12.31 5.08
C ILE A 280 -0.83 12.18 6.59
N HIS A 281 -0.02 11.38 7.29
CA HIS A 281 -0.15 11.14 8.73
C HIS A 281 0.33 12.31 9.59
N ARG A 282 1.03 13.28 8.98
CA ARG A 282 1.43 14.53 9.62
C ARG A 282 0.38 15.64 9.48
N LEU A 283 -0.60 15.48 8.58
CA LEU A 283 -1.64 16.49 8.34
C LEU A 283 -2.66 16.58 9.48
N ILE A 284 -3.17 17.79 9.72
CA ILE A 284 -4.30 17.97 10.63
C ILE A 284 -5.56 17.37 9.96
N GLY A 285 -6.38 16.65 10.74
CA GLY A 285 -7.55 15.92 10.23
C GLY A 285 -7.24 14.49 9.73
N THR A 286 -6.02 13.99 9.95
CA THR A 286 -5.68 12.60 9.66
C THR A 286 -6.39 11.60 10.58
N THR A 287 -6.75 10.44 10.03
CA THR A 287 -7.29 9.30 10.80
C THR A 287 -6.20 8.44 11.45
N ARG A 288 -4.90 8.66 11.14
CA ARG A 288 -3.75 7.91 11.67
C ARG A 288 -3.97 6.38 11.71
N ARG A 289 -4.45 5.80 10.61
CA ARG A 289 -4.83 4.38 10.50
C ARG A 289 -5.88 3.90 11.53
N GLY A 290 -6.78 4.79 11.96
CA GLY A 290 -7.88 4.45 12.86
C GLY A 290 -7.50 4.37 14.34
N LYS A 291 -6.35 4.92 14.76
CA LYS A 291 -6.02 5.07 16.18
C LYS A 291 -6.92 6.14 16.82
N ILE A 292 -8.05 5.71 17.37
CA ILE A 292 -8.95 6.58 18.15
C ILE A 292 -8.33 6.75 19.54
N VAL A 293 -7.86 7.96 19.84
CA VAL A 293 -7.45 8.34 21.20
C VAL A 293 -8.68 8.90 21.92
N LYS A 294 -9.07 8.26 23.02
CA LYS A 294 -10.24 8.68 23.82
C LYS A 294 -10.02 10.10 24.34
N GLY A 295 -10.92 11.03 23.99
CA GLY A 295 -10.86 12.45 24.38
C GLY A 295 -10.32 13.40 23.31
N GLU A 296 -9.76 12.90 22.19
CA GLU A 296 -9.38 13.78 21.08
C GLU A 296 -10.60 14.12 20.17
N PRO A 297 -10.65 15.34 19.61
CA PRO A 297 -11.64 15.70 18.60
C PRO A 297 -11.57 14.78 17.36
N THR A 298 -12.73 14.49 16.77
CA THR A 298 -12.81 13.60 15.61
C THR A 298 -11.95 14.12 14.45
N PRO A 299 -11.32 13.25 13.65
CA PRO A 299 -10.52 13.68 12.50
C PRO A 299 -11.28 14.61 11.54
N GLN A 300 -12.58 14.37 11.35
CA GLN A 300 -13.47 15.21 10.55
C GLN A 300 -13.56 16.63 11.10
N SER A 301 -13.71 16.80 12.41
CA SER A 301 -13.81 18.12 13.05
C SER A 301 -12.52 18.95 12.93
N ARG A 302 -11.38 18.28 12.71
CA ARG A 302 -10.07 18.90 12.54
C ARG A 302 -9.66 19.07 11.07
N ALA A 303 -10.48 18.63 10.12
CA ALA A 303 -10.18 18.75 8.70
C ALA A 303 -10.04 20.23 8.31
N CYS A 304 -8.92 20.59 7.70
CA CYS A 304 -8.63 21.99 7.38
C CYS A 304 -8.01 22.18 5.99
N LEU A 305 -7.78 21.11 5.24
CA LEU A 305 -7.12 21.14 3.93
C LEU A 305 -8.09 20.78 2.80
N THR A 306 -7.96 21.49 1.70
CA THR A 306 -8.64 21.24 0.42
C THR A 306 -7.88 20.19 -0.39
N ILE A 307 -8.51 19.67 -1.45
CA ILE A 307 -7.84 18.75 -2.36
C ILE A 307 -6.63 19.40 -3.04
N GLN A 308 -6.72 20.69 -3.41
CA GLN A 308 -5.63 21.43 -4.03
C GLN A 308 -4.42 21.56 -3.09
N GLU A 309 -4.66 21.90 -1.82
CA GLU A 309 -3.61 22.03 -0.80
C GLU A 309 -2.92 20.67 -0.54
N VAL A 310 -3.69 19.58 -0.42
CA VAL A 310 -3.12 18.23 -0.23
C VAL A 310 -2.34 17.77 -1.47
N THR A 311 -2.84 17.99 -2.67
CA THR A 311 -2.12 17.66 -3.91
C THR A 311 -0.82 18.45 -4.03
N SER A 312 -0.81 19.74 -3.68
CA SER A 312 0.41 20.56 -3.65
C SER A 312 1.47 20.00 -2.69
N LEU A 313 1.05 19.55 -1.49
CA LEU A 313 1.96 18.91 -0.53
C LEU A 313 2.53 17.59 -1.07
N LEU A 314 1.70 16.76 -1.71
CA LEU A 314 2.14 15.50 -2.31
C LEU A 314 3.12 15.72 -3.47
N ILE A 315 2.88 16.69 -4.35
CA ILE A 315 3.81 17.03 -5.43
C ILE A 315 5.18 17.41 -4.87
N ARG A 316 5.22 18.25 -3.83
CA ARG A 316 6.48 18.66 -3.18
C ARG A 316 7.23 17.48 -2.59
N GLU A 317 6.53 16.57 -1.92
CA GLU A 317 7.16 15.36 -1.39
C GLU A 317 7.64 14.43 -2.50
N ILE A 318 6.93 14.32 -3.62
CA ILE A 318 7.39 13.52 -4.76
C ILE A 318 8.67 14.10 -5.37
N LEU A 319 8.74 15.42 -5.55
CA LEU A 319 9.95 16.09 -6.02
C LEU A 319 11.13 15.83 -5.06
N ALA A 320 10.88 15.90 -3.75
CA ALA A 320 11.88 15.60 -2.73
C ALA A 320 12.29 14.11 -2.72
N HIS A 321 11.33 13.18 -2.78
CA HIS A 321 11.55 11.74 -2.86
C HIS A 321 12.39 11.37 -4.08
N ASN A 322 12.08 11.94 -5.24
CA ASN A 322 12.80 11.66 -6.48
C ASN A 322 14.27 12.13 -6.43
N GLN A 323 14.62 13.04 -5.53
CA GLN A 323 15.99 13.51 -5.31
C GLN A 323 16.67 12.86 -4.09
N ARG A 324 15.91 12.17 -3.24
CA ARG A 324 16.41 11.55 -2.01
C ARG A 324 17.36 10.41 -2.34
N THR A 325 18.41 10.27 -1.54
CA THR A 325 19.34 9.14 -1.63
C THR A 325 18.62 7.82 -1.32
N TYR A 326 18.81 6.84 -2.19
CA TYR A 326 18.22 5.51 -2.08
C TYR A 326 19.30 4.45 -2.35
N GLU A 327 19.99 4.01 -1.31
CA GLU A 327 21.20 3.18 -1.39
C GLU A 327 21.05 1.91 -2.25
N GLU A 328 19.85 1.29 -2.25
CA GLU A 328 19.56 0.11 -3.07
C GLU A 328 19.81 0.34 -4.57
N LEU A 329 19.64 1.58 -5.05
CA LEU A 329 19.85 1.94 -6.45
C LEU A 329 21.31 1.81 -6.88
N ALA A 330 22.26 1.90 -5.95
CA ALA A 330 23.68 1.69 -6.24
C ALA A 330 23.94 0.28 -6.79
N TYR A 331 23.18 -0.72 -6.30
CA TYR A 331 23.27 -2.11 -6.74
C TYR A 331 22.44 -2.39 -7.99
N ILE A 332 21.35 -1.65 -8.19
CA ILE A 332 20.45 -1.81 -9.35
C ILE A 332 21.04 -1.13 -10.59
N ASN A 333 21.60 0.06 -10.43
CA ASN A 333 22.12 0.89 -11.50
C ASN A 333 23.54 1.39 -11.19
N PRO A 334 24.57 0.58 -11.49
CA PRO A 334 25.98 0.94 -11.27
C PRO A 334 26.42 2.23 -11.97
N LEU A 335 25.70 2.67 -13.03
CA LEU A 335 25.99 3.92 -13.74
C LEU A 335 25.97 5.14 -12.82
N LEU A 336 25.22 5.10 -11.72
CA LEU A 336 25.21 6.15 -10.71
C LEU A 336 26.59 6.35 -10.09
N ILE A 337 27.26 5.24 -9.75
CA ILE A 337 28.60 5.27 -9.14
C ILE A 337 29.65 5.62 -10.21
N GLU A 338 29.56 4.99 -11.39
CA GLU A 338 30.50 5.21 -12.49
C GLU A 338 30.56 6.67 -12.96
N ASN A 339 29.45 7.41 -12.81
CA ASN A 339 29.34 8.82 -13.20
C ASN A 339 29.37 9.80 -12.01
N ASP A 340 29.73 9.32 -10.80
CA ASP A 340 29.79 10.12 -9.57
C ASP A 340 28.50 10.93 -9.29
N LEU A 341 27.34 10.29 -9.51
CA LEU A 341 26.03 10.89 -9.32
C LEU A 341 25.48 10.56 -7.94
N VAL A 342 24.71 11.50 -7.36
CA VAL A 342 23.88 11.22 -6.19
C VAL A 342 22.96 10.04 -6.50
N ILE A 343 22.96 9.03 -5.63
CA ILE A 343 22.22 7.78 -5.77
C ILE A 343 20.71 8.03 -5.53
N SER A 344 20.07 8.74 -6.45
CA SER A 344 18.65 9.15 -6.35
C SER A 344 17.82 8.58 -7.49
N PRO A 345 16.49 8.44 -7.30
CA PRO A 345 15.60 7.98 -8.36
C PRO A 345 15.69 8.83 -9.65
N LYS A 346 15.71 10.16 -9.53
CA LYS A 346 15.84 11.08 -10.66
C LYS A 346 17.15 10.87 -11.40
N ASN A 347 18.29 10.76 -10.71
CA ASN A 347 19.57 10.53 -11.37
C ASN A 347 19.63 9.15 -12.02
N SER A 348 19.06 8.12 -11.38
CA SER A 348 18.99 6.78 -11.94
C SER A 348 18.19 6.75 -13.24
N TRP A 349 17.13 7.54 -13.32
CA TRP A 349 16.34 7.73 -14.52
C TRP A 349 17.12 8.46 -15.61
N MET A 350 17.65 9.65 -15.30
CA MET A 350 18.35 10.49 -16.28
C MET A 350 19.60 9.82 -16.86
N ILE A 351 20.40 9.15 -16.03
CA ILE A 351 21.62 8.47 -16.50
C ILE A 351 21.29 7.28 -17.40
N SER A 352 20.24 6.53 -17.06
CA SER A 352 19.78 5.40 -17.86
C SER A 352 19.27 5.85 -19.23
N LEU A 353 18.51 6.95 -19.27
CA LEU A 353 18.07 7.57 -20.52
C LEU A 353 19.26 8.02 -21.38
N LYS A 354 20.25 8.70 -20.77
CA LYS A 354 21.46 9.17 -21.47
C LYS A 354 22.28 8.02 -22.07
N HIS A 355 22.34 6.87 -21.41
CA HIS A 355 23.07 5.69 -21.88
C HIS A 355 22.23 4.73 -22.76
N GLY A 356 20.99 5.10 -23.12
CA GLY A 356 20.11 4.25 -23.92
C GLY A 356 19.65 2.97 -23.20
N ARG A 357 19.83 2.89 -21.88
CA ARG A 357 19.37 1.78 -21.02
C ARG A 357 17.93 2.05 -20.56
N PHE A 358 17.04 2.24 -21.52
CA PHE A 358 15.71 2.78 -21.26
C PHE A 358 14.69 2.19 -22.24
N SER A 359 13.58 1.68 -21.72
CA SER A 359 12.58 0.96 -22.54
C SER A 359 11.30 1.75 -22.78
N ALA A 360 11.03 2.77 -21.96
CA ALA A 360 9.82 3.58 -22.15
C ALA A 360 9.99 4.55 -23.34
N ARG A 361 8.87 4.88 -23.97
CA ARG A 361 8.84 5.74 -25.16
C ARG A 361 8.11 7.05 -24.89
N ALA A 362 8.59 8.15 -25.47
CA ALA A 362 7.85 9.41 -25.47
C ALA A 362 6.66 9.32 -26.44
N VAL A 363 5.58 10.04 -26.11
CA VAL A 363 4.37 10.13 -26.95
C VAL A 363 3.91 11.57 -26.99
N GLY A 364 3.38 12.00 -28.14
CA GLY A 364 2.82 13.33 -28.30
C GLY A 364 1.64 13.57 -27.35
N ALA A 365 1.55 14.77 -26.80
CA ALA A 365 0.47 15.14 -25.87
C ALA A 365 -0.92 14.89 -26.47
N ASP A 366 -1.09 15.07 -27.78
CA ASP A 366 -2.36 14.86 -28.49
C ASP A 366 -2.86 13.41 -28.40
N GLU A 367 -1.96 12.42 -28.50
CA GLU A 367 -2.33 10.99 -28.38
C GLU A 367 -2.75 10.66 -26.94
N VAL A 368 -2.03 11.22 -25.96
CA VAL A 368 -2.38 11.08 -24.54
C VAL A 368 -3.72 11.72 -24.24
N ILE A 369 -3.97 12.93 -24.74
CA ILE A 369 -5.24 13.66 -24.60
C ILE A 369 -6.39 12.87 -25.23
N ALA A 370 -6.21 12.35 -26.44
CA ALA A 370 -7.26 11.64 -27.17
C ALA A 370 -7.72 10.36 -26.45
N ARG A 371 -6.80 9.62 -25.83
CA ARG A 371 -7.08 8.31 -25.20
C ARG A 371 -7.34 8.38 -23.70
N LEU A 372 -6.55 9.16 -22.96
CA LEU A 372 -6.56 9.13 -21.49
C LEU A 372 -7.42 10.21 -20.86
N LEU A 373 -7.50 11.41 -21.42
CA LEU A 373 -8.42 12.41 -20.87
C LEU A 373 -9.87 11.94 -21.03
N ILE A 374 -10.75 12.44 -20.16
CA ILE A 374 -12.09 11.88 -20.02
C ILE A 374 -12.95 12.26 -21.23
N PRO A 375 -13.48 11.29 -22.00
CA PRO A 375 -14.34 11.58 -23.13
C PRO A 375 -15.70 12.07 -22.67
N VAL A 376 -16.15 13.18 -23.24
CA VAL A 376 -17.48 13.76 -23.03
C VAL A 376 -18.03 14.29 -24.35
N ASN A 377 -19.36 14.45 -24.42
CA ASN A 377 -20.01 15.16 -25.52
C ASN A 377 -20.31 16.60 -25.08
N ALA A 378 -19.88 17.57 -25.87
CA ALA A 378 -20.18 18.98 -25.65
C ALA A 378 -21.14 19.48 -26.75
N ASN A 379 -21.94 20.50 -26.43
CA ASN A 379 -22.88 21.11 -27.36
C ASN A 379 -22.26 22.37 -27.97
N ILE A 380 -22.31 22.52 -29.28
CA ILE A 380 -21.97 23.76 -29.95
C ILE A 380 -23.22 24.65 -29.93
N THR A 381 -23.08 25.88 -29.45
CA THR A 381 -24.14 26.88 -29.36
C THR A 381 -23.70 28.19 -30.00
N ALA A 382 -24.65 29.09 -30.26
CA ALA A 382 -24.34 30.45 -30.72
C ALA A 382 -23.47 31.26 -29.72
N GLY A 383 -23.39 30.83 -28.46
CA GLY A 383 -22.58 31.44 -27.41
C GLY A 383 -21.23 30.75 -27.19
N GLY A 384 -20.89 29.74 -27.97
CA GLY A 384 -19.68 28.94 -27.83
C GLY A 384 -19.95 27.46 -27.55
N ILE A 385 -18.91 26.73 -27.16
CA ILE A 385 -19.00 25.31 -26.82
C ILE A 385 -19.51 25.19 -25.38
N GLN A 386 -20.60 24.47 -25.16
CA GLN A 386 -21.24 24.32 -23.87
C GLN A 386 -21.04 22.91 -23.31
N TYR A 387 -20.54 22.83 -22.08
CA TYR A 387 -20.43 21.59 -21.31
C TYR A 387 -20.71 21.88 -19.82
N ASN A 388 -21.56 21.08 -19.16
CA ASN A 388 -21.93 21.24 -17.75
C ASN A 388 -22.28 22.69 -17.33
N ASN A 389 -23.08 23.39 -18.14
CA ASN A 389 -23.48 24.79 -17.94
C ASN A 389 -22.34 25.83 -17.99
N LEU A 390 -21.15 25.42 -18.44
CA LEU A 390 -20.02 26.30 -18.73
C LEU A 390 -19.91 26.51 -20.24
N PHE A 391 -19.46 27.69 -20.65
CA PHE A 391 -19.26 28.07 -22.05
C PHE A 391 -17.77 28.29 -22.31
N TYR A 392 -17.28 27.69 -23.38
CA TYR A 392 -15.89 27.75 -23.82
C TYR A 392 -15.80 28.41 -25.19
N GLU A 393 -14.64 28.96 -25.49
CA GLU A 393 -14.30 29.56 -26.77
C GLU A 393 -14.66 28.62 -27.91
N CYS A 394 -15.22 29.17 -28.99
CA CYS A 394 -15.52 28.45 -30.22
C CYS A 394 -15.08 29.32 -31.39
N ASP A 395 -14.65 28.67 -32.46
CA ASP A 395 -14.43 29.36 -33.73
C ASP A 395 -15.73 30.07 -34.16
N PRO A 396 -15.69 31.38 -34.49
CA PRO A 396 -16.85 32.13 -34.96
C PRO A 396 -17.53 31.51 -36.18
N GLU A 397 -16.78 30.89 -37.11
CA GLU A 397 -17.35 30.25 -38.30
C GLU A 397 -18.22 29.05 -37.88
N ILE A 398 -17.71 28.21 -36.98
CA ILE A 398 -18.44 27.05 -36.44
C ILE A 398 -19.67 27.50 -35.63
N ALA A 399 -19.51 28.54 -34.81
CA ALA A 399 -20.60 29.08 -33.99
C ALA A 399 -21.70 29.73 -34.86
N SER A 400 -21.34 30.34 -35.99
CA SER A 400 -22.28 30.93 -36.95
C SER A 400 -23.10 29.86 -37.66
N GLY A 401 -22.50 28.71 -38.02
CA GLY A 401 -23.20 27.57 -38.61
C GLY A 401 -24.33 27.04 -37.73
N VAL A 402 -24.15 27.03 -36.40
CA VAL A 402 -25.19 26.63 -35.44
C VAL A 402 -26.40 27.57 -35.41
N ARG A 403 -26.23 28.86 -35.75
CA ARG A 403 -27.38 29.78 -35.88
C ARG A 403 -28.26 29.43 -37.07
N VAL A 404 -27.69 28.79 -38.10
CA VAL A 404 -28.37 28.44 -39.35
C VAL A 404 -28.93 27.02 -39.31
N PHE A 405 -28.17 26.06 -38.77
CA PHE A 405 -28.50 24.63 -38.80
C PHE A 405 -28.99 24.05 -37.46
N GLY A 406 -29.00 24.85 -36.38
CA GLY A 406 -29.40 24.41 -35.05
C GLY A 406 -28.24 23.78 -34.25
N ARG A 407 -28.54 23.37 -32.99
CA ARG A 407 -27.53 22.81 -32.06
C ARG A 407 -26.88 21.55 -32.62
N THR A 408 -25.55 21.49 -32.56
CA THR A 408 -24.75 20.31 -32.95
C THR A 408 -23.90 19.83 -31.77
N THR A 409 -23.60 18.54 -31.70
CA THR A 409 -22.71 17.97 -30.69
C THR A 409 -21.28 17.81 -31.22
N CYS A 410 -20.29 17.86 -30.34
CA CYS A 410 -18.90 17.59 -30.65
C CYS A 410 -18.25 16.72 -29.57
N GLU A 411 -17.19 16.02 -29.96
CA GLU A 411 -16.40 15.24 -29.03
C GLU A 411 -15.46 16.17 -28.25
N ALA A 412 -15.40 15.96 -26.94
CA ALA A 412 -14.49 16.68 -26.07
C ALA A 412 -13.75 15.73 -25.11
N ARG A 413 -12.65 16.25 -24.56
CA ARG A 413 -11.82 15.63 -23.52
C ARG A 413 -11.65 16.61 -22.38
N ILE A 414 -11.87 16.15 -21.15
CA ILE A 414 -11.78 16.96 -19.94
C ILE A 414 -10.74 16.43 -18.96
N ASP A 415 -10.18 17.35 -18.18
CA ASP A 415 -9.30 17.09 -17.05
C ASP A 415 -10.09 17.33 -15.74
N ASP A 416 -10.09 16.38 -14.81
CA ASP A 416 -10.76 16.54 -13.52
C ASP A 416 -10.06 17.58 -12.62
N ASN A 417 -8.80 17.90 -12.91
CA ASN A 417 -8.02 18.89 -12.16
C ASN A 417 -8.24 20.32 -12.67
N CYS A 418 -8.81 20.50 -13.88
CA CYS A 418 -8.89 21.80 -14.53
C CYS A 418 -10.18 21.96 -15.34
N VAL A 419 -10.95 22.99 -15.01
CA VAL A 419 -12.17 23.38 -15.73
C VAL A 419 -11.99 24.64 -16.59
N ASP A 420 -10.79 25.24 -16.56
CA ASP A 420 -10.50 26.49 -17.29
C ASP A 420 -10.39 26.28 -18.80
N TYR A 421 -10.28 25.03 -19.24
CA TYR A 421 -10.30 24.66 -20.64
C TYR A 421 -10.81 23.24 -20.83
N ILE A 422 -11.28 22.95 -22.04
CA ILE A 422 -11.56 21.61 -22.54
C ILE A 422 -10.81 21.39 -23.84
N TYR A 423 -10.57 20.14 -24.22
CA TYR A 423 -10.05 19.83 -25.55
C TYR A 423 -11.18 19.34 -26.45
N VAL A 424 -11.36 19.94 -27.61
CA VAL A 424 -12.50 19.67 -28.50
C VAL A 424 -12.00 19.25 -29.86
N ARG A 425 -12.75 18.34 -30.47
CA ARG A 425 -12.53 17.87 -31.83
C ARG A 425 -13.84 17.97 -32.60
N PHE A 426 -13.81 18.68 -33.72
CA PHE A 426 -14.98 18.87 -34.59
C PHE A 426 -15.06 17.83 -35.71
N ASP A 427 -13.91 17.41 -36.24
CA ASP A 427 -13.80 16.33 -37.23
C ASP A 427 -13.06 15.13 -36.64
N LYS A 428 -13.54 13.90 -36.89
CA LYS A 428 -12.98 12.66 -36.36
C LYS A 428 -11.51 12.45 -36.73
N ASN A 429 -11.04 13.04 -37.82
CA ASN A 429 -9.65 12.93 -38.27
C ASN A 429 -8.74 14.05 -37.74
N SER A 430 -9.30 15.04 -37.05
CA SER A 430 -8.53 16.16 -36.48
C SER A 430 -8.01 15.87 -35.06
N ILE A 431 -6.99 16.61 -34.63
CA ILE A 431 -6.51 16.57 -33.24
C ILE A 431 -7.47 17.31 -32.31
N PHE A 432 -7.44 16.97 -31.03
CA PHE A 432 -8.17 17.70 -29.99
C PHE A 432 -7.49 19.04 -29.72
N LYS A 433 -8.16 20.16 -30.00
CA LYS A 433 -7.65 21.52 -29.75
C LYS A 433 -8.14 22.04 -28.41
N LYS A 434 -7.32 22.82 -27.71
CA LYS A 434 -7.69 23.43 -26.43
C LYS A 434 -8.61 24.64 -26.66
N HIS A 435 -9.71 24.71 -25.91
CA HIS A 435 -10.67 25.81 -25.90
C HIS A 435 -10.88 26.32 -24.47
N TYR A 436 -10.65 27.61 -24.22
CA TYR A 436 -10.67 28.17 -22.87
C TYR A 436 -12.08 28.57 -22.43
N LEU A 437 -12.29 28.54 -21.12
CA LEU A 437 -13.53 28.96 -20.48
C LEU A 437 -13.76 30.44 -20.73
N LEU A 438 -14.95 30.77 -21.24
CA LEU A 438 -15.36 32.16 -21.42
C LEU A 438 -15.65 32.79 -20.05
N LYS A 439 -15.16 34.01 -19.86
CA LYS A 439 -15.58 34.83 -18.71
C LYS A 439 -17.10 34.98 -18.78
N LYS A 440 -17.78 34.78 -17.63
CA LYS A 440 -19.21 35.05 -17.50
C LYS A 440 -19.46 36.47 -18.03
N ARG A 441 -20.36 36.57 -19.01
CA ARG A 441 -20.90 37.85 -19.47
C ARG A 441 -21.71 38.52 -18.37
#